data_AF-A0AAU5DQW8-F1
#
_entry.id   AF-A0AAU5DQW8-F1
#
_cell.length_a   1.000
_cell.length_b   1.000
_cell.length_c   1.000
_cell.angle_alpha   90.00
_cell.angle_beta   90.00
_cell.angle_gamma   90.00
#
_symmetry.space_group_name_H-M   'P 1'
#
loop_
_entity.id
_entity.type
_entity.pdbx_description
1 polymer ?
#
loop_
_entity_poly.entity_id
_entity_poly.type
_entity_poly.pdbx_seq_one_letter_code
_entity_poly.pdbx_strand_id
1 'polypeptide(L)'
;MPLDDYATSAVDGYAWKVAVQDQWRACMARYGFSDFGPPQISEQSTIAQADSALGRRYGISDLDLAKKFGYHLPTGVPETSYWEPAAGTESAVFTGAGAEVEDGTYEGKAVPEGGCRGETTRMYPMPRTPEAEQVGITVFEESRKNPEVVKAVAQWVSCMKQKGYERSHPLEDLGKLGLSPSAPTVGSEEIAQAVADVSCKGESGLIGVWNAQESAGQEKAIKGNAAKLAKEKSVKDKNTAKVRQAYEAAVN
;
A
#
# COMPACT_ATOMS: atom_id res chain seq x y z
N MET A 1 -10.45 -10.59 4.79
CA MET A 1 -10.81 -10.13 6.14
C MET A 1 -11.97 -9.14 6.07
N PRO A 2 -12.75 -8.95 7.14
CA PRO A 2 -13.94 -8.10 7.11
C PRO A 2 -13.71 -6.65 6.66
N LEU A 3 -12.55 -6.06 6.98
CA LEU A 3 -12.22 -4.71 6.54
C LEU A 3 -11.75 -4.62 5.08
N ASP A 4 -11.52 -5.74 4.39
CA ASP A 4 -11.08 -5.72 2.98
C ASP A 4 -12.15 -5.08 2.08
N ASP A 5 -13.43 -5.19 2.43
CA ASP A 5 -14.53 -4.51 1.72
C ASP A 5 -14.43 -2.97 1.77
N TYR A 6 -13.68 -2.46 2.74
CA TYR A 6 -13.42 -1.03 2.93
C TYR A 6 -12.13 -0.60 2.24
N ALA A 7 -11.19 -1.50 2.01
CA ALA A 7 -9.99 -1.20 1.24
C ALA A 7 -10.28 -0.89 -0.24
N THR A 8 -9.35 -0.18 -0.88
CA THR A 8 -9.32 -0.03 -2.34
C THR A 8 -8.59 -1.22 -2.93
N SER A 9 -9.19 -1.88 -3.91
CA SER A 9 -8.57 -3.04 -4.56
C SER A 9 -7.30 -2.64 -5.31
N ALA A 10 -6.40 -3.60 -5.55
CA ALA A 10 -5.17 -3.36 -6.30
C ALA A 10 -5.43 -2.79 -7.70
N VAL A 11 -6.45 -3.32 -8.39
CA VAL A 11 -6.90 -2.88 -9.72
C VAL A 11 -7.46 -1.47 -9.66
N ASP A 12 -8.30 -1.15 -8.67
CA ASP A 12 -8.84 0.20 -8.51
C ASP A 12 -7.76 1.22 -8.17
N GLY A 13 -6.79 0.82 -7.34
CA GLY A 13 -5.63 1.63 -7.03
C GLY A 13 -4.78 1.91 -8.26
N TYR A 14 -4.59 0.91 -9.13
CA TYR A 14 -3.92 1.08 -10.42
C TYR A 14 -4.67 2.06 -11.33
N ALA A 15 -5.96 1.82 -11.57
CA ALA A 15 -6.80 2.68 -12.40
C ALA A 15 -6.82 4.14 -11.89
N TRP A 16 -6.87 4.34 -10.56
CA TRP A 16 -6.80 5.67 -9.96
C TRP A 16 -5.47 6.35 -10.25
N LYS A 17 -4.34 5.65 -10.07
CA LYS A 17 -3.03 6.23 -10.34
C LYS A 17 -2.89 6.62 -11.83
N VAL A 18 -3.36 5.79 -12.76
CA VAL A 18 -3.34 6.11 -14.20
C VAL A 18 -4.17 7.35 -14.50
N ALA A 19 -5.44 7.38 -14.06
CA ALA A 19 -6.32 8.52 -14.28
C ALA A 19 -5.77 9.84 -13.70
N VAL A 20 -5.11 9.78 -12.54
CA VAL A 20 -4.43 10.93 -11.93
C VAL A 20 -3.27 11.40 -12.80
N GLN A 21 -2.40 10.50 -13.26
CA GLN A 21 -1.25 10.86 -14.08
C GLN A 21 -1.67 11.43 -15.45
N ASP A 22 -2.70 10.87 -16.08
CA ASP A 22 -3.24 11.36 -17.34
C ASP A 22 -3.84 12.76 -17.18
N GLN A 23 -4.57 13.01 -16.09
CA GLN A 23 -5.11 14.33 -15.82
C GLN A 23 -4.01 15.35 -15.50
N TRP A 24 -2.93 14.95 -14.83
CA TRP A 24 -1.75 15.81 -14.66
C TRP A 24 -1.15 16.22 -16.00
N ARG A 25 -0.92 15.25 -16.90
CA ARG A 25 -0.45 15.48 -18.28
C ARG A 25 -1.37 16.42 -19.04
N ALA A 26 -2.67 16.12 -19.05
CA ALA A 26 -3.67 16.91 -19.78
C ALA A 26 -3.75 18.36 -19.27
N CYS A 27 -3.69 18.57 -17.95
CA CYS A 27 -3.69 19.91 -17.38
C CYS A 27 -2.40 20.68 -17.70
N MET A 28 -1.24 20.05 -17.54
CA MET A 28 0.06 20.68 -17.76
C MET A 28 0.30 21.03 -19.24
N ALA A 29 -0.23 20.22 -20.17
CA ALA A 29 -0.21 20.52 -21.60
C ALA A 29 -0.92 21.84 -21.95
N ARG A 30 -1.91 22.29 -21.16
CA ARG A 30 -2.58 23.60 -21.37
C ARG A 30 -1.62 24.78 -21.19
N TYR A 31 -0.52 24.58 -20.47
CA TYR A 31 0.52 25.58 -20.18
C TYR A 31 1.81 25.30 -20.96
N GLY A 32 1.79 24.40 -21.95
CA GLY A 32 2.93 24.15 -22.84
C GLY A 32 3.87 23.02 -22.39
N PHE A 33 3.61 22.36 -21.26
CA PHE A 33 4.43 21.25 -20.76
C PHE A 33 3.91 19.92 -21.32
N SER A 34 4.27 19.58 -22.56
CA SER A 34 3.83 18.34 -23.24
C SER A 34 4.48 17.07 -22.69
N ASP A 35 5.68 17.19 -22.12
CA ASP A 35 6.50 16.06 -21.66
C ASP A 35 6.44 15.91 -20.12
N PHE A 36 5.41 16.49 -19.50
CA PHE A 36 5.25 16.50 -18.05
C PHE A 36 4.78 15.15 -17.51
N GLY A 37 5.31 14.74 -16.35
CA GLY A 37 4.69 13.73 -15.51
C GLY A 37 5.61 12.57 -15.12
N PRO A 38 5.15 11.73 -14.17
CA PRO A 38 5.85 10.52 -13.79
C PRO A 38 5.91 9.50 -14.94
N PRO A 39 6.86 8.54 -14.88
CA PRO A 39 6.88 7.40 -15.80
C PRO A 39 5.58 6.59 -15.71
N GLN A 40 5.27 5.90 -16.81
CA GLN A 40 4.10 5.03 -16.92
C GLN A 40 4.12 3.94 -15.84
N ILE A 41 2.95 3.67 -15.28
CA ILE A 41 2.79 2.67 -14.22
C ILE A 41 2.50 1.31 -14.87
N SER A 42 3.22 0.27 -14.43
CA SER A 42 2.90 -1.11 -14.78
C SER A 42 1.76 -1.64 -13.91
N GLU A 43 0.72 -2.16 -14.56
CA GLU A 43 -0.39 -2.85 -13.89
C GLU A 43 0.12 -4.06 -13.10
N GLN A 44 0.90 -4.92 -13.76
CA GLN A 44 1.47 -6.12 -13.18
C GLN A 44 2.30 -5.80 -11.91
N SER A 45 3.14 -4.77 -11.96
CA SER A 45 3.95 -4.40 -10.80
C SER A 45 3.09 -3.79 -9.68
N THR A 46 2.03 -3.06 -10.00
CA THR A 46 1.12 -2.46 -9.00
C THR A 46 0.32 -3.53 -8.28
N ILE A 47 -0.21 -4.50 -9.01
CA ILE A 47 -0.96 -5.63 -8.45
C ILE A 47 -0.02 -6.48 -7.58
N ALA A 48 1.16 -6.82 -8.08
CA ALA A 48 2.15 -7.58 -7.32
C ALA A 48 2.56 -6.87 -6.00
N GLN A 49 2.64 -5.54 -5.97
CA GLN A 49 2.89 -4.78 -4.72
C GLN A 49 1.77 -4.98 -3.71
N ALA A 50 0.53 -4.77 -4.16
CA ALA A 50 -0.63 -4.85 -3.28
C ALA A 50 -0.78 -6.26 -2.70
N ASP A 51 -0.65 -7.28 -3.55
CA ASP A 51 -0.74 -8.68 -3.13
C ASP A 51 0.37 -9.05 -2.14
N SER A 52 1.60 -8.59 -2.40
CA SER A 52 2.72 -8.85 -1.49
C SER A 52 2.54 -8.17 -0.13
N ALA A 53 1.97 -6.97 -0.09
CA ALA A 53 1.68 -6.27 1.16
C ALA A 53 0.61 -7.00 1.98
N LEU A 54 -0.48 -7.47 1.34
CA LEU A 54 -1.55 -8.20 2.01
C LEU A 54 -1.08 -9.55 2.56
N GLY A 55 -0.31 -10.30 1.76
CA GLY A 55 0.25 -11.59 2.16
C GLY A 55 1.25 -11.51 3.32
N ARG A 56 1.75 -10.32 3.65
CA ARG A 56 2.77 -10.10 4.68
C ARG A 56 2.23 -9.52 5.99
N ARG A 57 0.91 -9.49 6.17
CA ARG A 57 0.25 -8.95 7.38
C ARG A 57 0.79 -9.57 8.70
N TYR A 58 1.17 -10.84 8.68
CA TYR A 58 1.77 -11.56 9.82
C TYR A 58 3.22 -12.01 9.53
N GLY A 59 3.91 -11.27 8.66
CA GLY A 59 5.23 -11.60 8.12
C GLY A 59 5.11 -12.50 6.88
N ILE A 60 6.24 -13.00 6.38
CA ILE A 60 6.23 -13.91 5.22
C ILE A 60 5.48 -15.21 5.53
N SER A 61 4.77 -15.73 4.53
CA SER A 61 3.92 -16.94 4.68
C SER A 61 4.01 -17.92 3.51
N ASP A 62 4.63 -17.51 2.40
CA ASP A 62 4.75 -18.32 1.20
C ASP A 62 6.12 -18.99 1.17
N LEU A 63 6.11 -20.33 1.18
CA LEU A 63 7.33 -21.14 1.24
C LEU A 63 8.15 -21.03 -0.05
N ASP A 64 7.50 -20.92 -1.21
CA ASP A 64 8.20 -20.86 -2.48
C ASP A 64 8.78 -19.47 -2.74
N LEU A 65 8.11 -18.42 -2.27
CA LEU A 65 8.70 -17.08 -2.23
C LEU A 65 9.86 -17.01 -1.23
N ALA A 66 9.73 -17.61 -0.04
CA ALA A 66 10.82 -17.66 0.95
C ALA A 66 12.08 -18.36 0.41
N LYS A 67 11.91 -19.47 -0.33
CA LYS A 67 13.03 -20.17 -0.99
C LYS A 67 13.73 -19.31 -2.06
N LYS A 68 13.00 -18.44 -2.74
CA LYS A 68 13.51 -17.64 -3.86
C LYS A 68 14.07 -16.28 -3.44
N PHE A 69 13.42 -15.65 -2.47
CA PHE A 69 13.64 -14.25 -2.13
C PHE A 69 13.99 -14.04 -0.65
N GLY A 70 14.03 -15.08 0.18
CA GLY A 70 14.24 -14.90 1.62
C GLY A 70 13.15 -13.99 2.21
N TYR A 71 13.55 -12.93 2.91
CA TYR A 71 12.61 -11.91 3.39
C TYR A 71 12.35 -10.79 2.39
N HIS A 72 13.05 -10.75 1.24
CA HIS A 72 12.90 -9.72 0.22
C HIS A 72 11.53 -9.80 -0.43
N LEU A 73 11.06 -8.69 -0.97
CA LEU A 73 9.95 -8.70 -1.92
C LEU A 73 10.41 -9.36 -3.23
N PRO A 74 9.52 -10.03 -3.98
CA PRO A 74 9.84 -10.52 -5.32
C PRO A 74 10.43 -9.39 -6.19
N THR A 75 11.54 -9.68 -6.88
CA THR A 75 12.20 -8.72 -7.76
C THR A 75 11.33 -8.34 -8.97
N GLY A 76 11.51 -7.13 -9.50
CA GLY A 76 10.70 -6.61 -10.62
C GLY A 76 9.49 -5.78 -10.20
N VAL A 77 9.38 -5.53 -8.89
CA VAL A 77 8.39 -4.66 -8.31
C VAL A 77 9.06 -3.34 -7.91
N PRO A 78 9.22 -2.37 -8.84
CA PRO A 78 9.76 -1.07 -8.46
C PRO A 78 8.83 -0.44 -7.43
N GLU A 79 9.39 0.01 -6.30
CA GLU A 79 8.67 0.92 -5.41
C GLU A 79 8.11 2.05 -6.27
N THR A 80 6.84 2.39 -6.07
CA THR A 80 6.32 3.61 -6.66
C THR A 80 7.03 4.79 -6.02
N SER A 81 8.14 5.21 -6.64
CA SER A 81 8.87 6.40 -6.23
C SER A 81 7.89 7.58 -6.19
N TYR A 82 7.91 8.31 -5.09
CA TYR A 82 7.21 9.57 -4.98
C TYR A 82 7.79 10.52 -6.03
N TRP A 83 7.01 10.78 -7.08
CA TRP A 83 7.43 11.65 -8.16
C TRP A 83 6.95 13.08 -7.91
N GLU A 84 7.87 14.02 -8.06
CA GLU A 84 7.63 15.46 -8.05
C GLU A 84 8.36 16.06 -9.25
N PRO A 85 7.79 17.07 -9.93
CA PRO A 85 8.56 17.85 -10.87
C PRO A 85 9.72 18.56 -10.14
N ALA A 86 10.81 18.77 -10.86
CA ALA A 86 11.91 19.57 -10.36
C ALA A 86 11.43 20.98 -10.01
N ALA A 87 12.11 21.62 -9.04
CA ALA A 87 11.82 23.01 -8.70
C ALA A 87 11.96 23.91 -9.94
N GLY A 88 11.04 24.85 -10.09
CA GLY A 88 10.94 25.75 -11.25
C GLY A 88 9.52 25.84 -11.79
N THR A 89 9.39 26.31 -13.01
CA THR A 89 8.11 26.67 -13.64
C THR A 89 7.11 25.52 -13.72
N GLU A 90 7.55 24.31 -14.07
CA GLU A 90 6.68 23.13 -14.09
C GLU A 90 6.06 22.86 -12.72
N SER A 91 6.88 22.91 -11.66
CA SER A 91 6.41 22.75 -10.28
C SER A 91 5.48 23.88 -9.86
N ALA A 92 5.77 25.12 -10.28
CA ALA A 92 4.96 26.28 -9.98
C ALA A 92 3.54 26.17 -10.55
N VAL A 93 3.40 25.82 -11.83
CA VAL A 93 2.11 25.59 -12.48
C VAL A 93 1.43 24.33 -11.94
N PHE A 94 2.20 23.29 -11.67
CA PHE A 94 1.66 22.03 -11.15
C PHE A 94 1.03 22.19 -9.76
N THR A 95 1.64 22.97 -8.89
CA THR A 95 1.17 23.21 -7.52
C THR A 95 0.34 24.49 -7.38
N GLY A 96 0.34 25.35 -8.41
CA GLY A 96 -0.28 26.67 -8.38
C GLY A 96 0.42 27.65 -7.46
N ALA A 97 1.67 27.37 -7.10
CA ALA A 97 2.47 28.17 -6.19
C ALA A 97 3.92 28.22 -6.67
N GLY A 98 4.44 29.42 -6.89
CA GLY A 98 5.81 29.66 -7.33
C GLY A 98 5.98 31.08 -7.85
N ALA A 99 7.22 31.49 -8.11
CA ALA A 99 7.51 32.85 -8.58
C ALA A 99 6.93 33.12 -9.97
N GLU A 100 6.73 32.07 -10.75
CA GLU A 100 6.21 32.11 -12.12
C GLU A 100 4.68 32.17 -12.18
N VAL A 101 3.99 31.94 -11.06
CA VAL A 101 2.53 32.03 -10.96
C VAL A 101 2.16 33.33 -10.24
N GLU A 102 1.90 34.38 -11.01
CA GLU A 102 1.55 35.71 -10.50
C GLU A 102 0.03 35.91 -10.54
N ASP A 103 -0.56 36.32 -9.41
CA ASP A 103 -2.00 36.51 -9.24
C ASP A 103 -2.86 35.32 -9.73
N GLY A 104 -2.34 34.10 -9.56
CA GLY A 104 -3.01 32.87 -10.00
C GLY A 104 -2.97 32.65 -11.51
N THR A 105 -2.02 33.26 -12.22
CA THR A 105 -1.87 33.13 -13.67
C THR A 105 -0.44 32.75 -14.06
N TYR A 106 -0.30 32.05 -15.19
CA TYR A 106 0.97 31.74 -15.85
C TYR A 106 0.82 32.05 -17.34
N GLU A 107 1.70 32.88 -17.88
CA GLU A 107 1.64 33.33 -19.30
C GLU A 107 0.25 33.84 -19.73
N GLY A 108 -0.41 34.60 -18.85
CA GLY A 108 -1.75 35.16 -19.11
C GLY A 108 -2.89 34.13 -19.06
N LYS A 109 -2.61 32.86 -18.72
CA LYS A 109 -3.63 31.82 -18.49
C LYS A 109 -3.86 31.66 -17.00
N ALA A 110 -5.12 31.62 -16.58
CA ALA A 110 -5.46 31.27 -15.20
C ALA A 110 -4.96 29.87 -14.85
N VAL A 111 -4.23 29.74 -13.75
CA VAL A 111 -3.82 28.46 -13.16
C VAL A 111 -4.92 28.02 -12.19
N PRO A 112 -5.33 26.74 -12.17
CA PRO A 112 -6.37 26.30 -11.24
C PRO A 112 -5.92 26.50 -9.80
N GLU A 113 -6.86 26.66 -8.88
CA GLU A 113 -6.53 26.70 -7.45
C GLU A 113 -5.75 25.43 -7.04
N GLY A 114 -4.57 25.60 -6.43
CA GLY A 114 -3.67 24.49 -6.11
C GLY A 114 -3.01 23.83 -7.33
N GLY A 115 -3.01 24.51 -8.48
CA GLY A 115 -2.42 24.08 -9.73
C GLY A 115 -3.10 22.87 -10.36
N CYS A 116 -2.41 22.27 -11.34
CA CYS A 116 -2.85 21.03 -11.97
C CYS A 116 -3.00 19.87 -10.97
N ARG A 117 -2.17 19.82 -9.92
CA ARG A 117 -2.31 18.85 -8.83
C ARG A 117 -3.62 19.03 -8.08
N GLY A 118 -3.96 20.27 -7.72
CA GLY A 118 -5.21 20.61 -7.04
C GLY A 118 -6.44 20.29 -7.90
N GLU A 119 -6.40 20.64 -9.18
CA GLU A 119 -7.45 20.28 -10.15
C GLU A 119 -7.69 18.77 -10.18
N THR A 120 -6.63 17.99 -10.38
CA THR A 120 -6.72 16.53 -10.41
C THR A 120 -7.19 15.94 -9.08
N THR A 121 -6.74 16.48 -7.95
CA THR A 121 -7.14 16.00 -6.61
C THR A 121 -8.65 16.20 -6.38
N ARG A 122 -9.21 17.32 -6.86
CA ARG A 122 -10.67 17.56 -6.82
C ARG A 122 -11.42 16.66 -7.80
N MET A 123 -10.82 16.37 -8.96
CA MET A 123 -11.44 15.53 -9.98
C MET A 123 -11.46 14.05 -9.58
N TYR A 124 -10.34 13.53 -9.10
CA TYR A 124 -10.14 12.14 -8.71
C TYR A 124 -9.66 12.06 -7.26
N PRO A 125 -10.52 12.35 -6.27
CA PRO A 125 -10.16 12.19 -4.87
C PRO A 125 -9.66 10.77 -4.61
N MET A 126 -8.61 10.65 -3.81
CA MET A 126 -8.04 9.34 -3.49
C MET A 126 -9.12 8.44 -2.86
N PRO A 127 -9.39 7.25 -3.42
CA PRO A 127 -10.36 6.32 -2.85
C PRO A 127 -9.72 5.69 -1.60
N ARG A 128 -9.91 6.31 -0.44
CA ARG A 128 -9.44 5.83 0.86
C ARG A 128 -10.55 5.77 1.87
N THR A 129 -10.33 4.98 2.90
CA THR A 129 -11.23 4.82 4.04
C THR A 129 -10.41 5.00 5.33
N PRO A 130 -9.95 6.23 5.65
CA PRO A 130 -9.16 6.51 6.86
C PRO A 130 -9.76 5.99 8.17
N GLU A 131 -11.09 5.99 8.33
CA GLU A 131 -11.73 5.40 9.50
C GLU A 131 -11.59 3.88 9.54
N ALA A 132 -11.91 3.20 8.44
CA ALA A 132 -11.74 1.74 8.36
C ALA A 132 -10.26 1.35 8.52
N GLU A 133 -9.33 2.12 7.95
CA GLU A 133 -7.88 1.97 8.11
C GLU A 133 -7.47 2.06 9.58
N GLN A 134 -7.94 3.10 10.29
CA GLN A 134 -7.66 3.28 11.71
C GLN A 134 -8.25 2.14 12.56
N VAL A 135 -9.46 1.67 12.25
CA VAL A 135 -10.04 0.50 12.91
C VAL A 135 -9.17 -0.74 12.68
N GLY A 136 -8.69 -0.96 11.45
CA GLY A 136 -7.81 -2.07 11.12
C GLY A 136 -6.48 -2.03 11.88
N ILE A 137 -5.90 -0.84 12.07
CA ILE A 137 -4.70 -0.64 12.89
C ILE A 137 -4.98 -1.02 14.35
N THR A 138 -6.06 -0.48 14.94
CA THR A 138 -6.40 -0.72 16.34
C THR A 138 -6.68 -2.20 16.59
N VAL A 139 -7.51 -2.84 15.77
CA VAL A 139 -7.86 -4.26 15.94
C VAL A 139 -6.64 -5.16 15.78
N PHE A 140 -5.72 -4.82 14.89
CA PHE A 140 -4.46 -5.56 14.78
C PHE A 140 -3.61 -5.46 16.04
N GLU A 141 -3.42 -4.26 16.58
CA GLU A 141 -2.68 -4.07 17.83
C GLU A 141 -3.34 -4.75 19.04
N GLU A 142 -4.66 -4.88 19.04
CA GLU A 142 -5.39 -5.68 20.03
C GLU A 142 -5.20 -7.18 19.81
N SER A 143 -5.27 -7.66 18.57
CA SER A 143 -5.11 -9.08 18.23
C SER A 143 -3.74 -9.63 18.63
N ARG A 144 -2.68 -8.80 18.59
CA ARG A 144 -1.33 -9.14 19.08
C ARG A 144 -1.30 -9.55 20.54
N LYS A 145 -2.22 -9.04 21.34
CA LYS A 145 -2.32 -9.29 22.79
C LYS A 145 -3.29 -10.42 23.12
N ASN A 146 -3.97 -10.98 22.11
CA ASN A 146 -4.90 -12.08 22.30
C ASN A 146 -4.15 -13.32 22.81
N PRO A 147 -4.65 -14.01 23.86
CA PRO A 147 -3.95 -15.15 24.45
C PRO A 147 -3.62 -16.28 23.46
N GLU A 148 -4.49 -16.57 22.50
CA GLU A 148 -4.25 -17.62 21.49
C GLU A 148 -3.16 -17.19 20.50
N VAL A 149 -3.12 -15.91 20.12
CA VAL A 149 -2.05 -15.37 19.27
C VAL A 149 -0.71 -15.39 20.01
N VAL A 150 -0.68 -14.94 21.27
CA VAL A 150 0.53 -14.98 22.10
C VAL A 150 1.06 -16.41 22.25
N LYS A 151 0.16 -17.39 22.45
CA LYS A 151 0.51 -18.81 22.52
C LYS A 151 1.09 -19.33 21.20
N ALA A 152 0.47 -19.01 20.07
CA ALA A 152 0.97 -19.43 18.76
C ALA A 152 2.33 -18.77 18.43
N VAL A 153 2.53 -17.51 18.82
CA VAL A 153 3.84 -16.84 18.73
C VAL A 153 4.88 -17.55 19.58
N ALA A 154 4.57 -17.96 20.81
CA ALA A 154 5.50 -18.69 21.67
C ALA A 154 5.89 -20.06 21.08
N GLN A 155 4.96 -20.75 20.43
CA GLN A 155 5.23 -21.98 19.70
C GLN A 155 6.14 -21.74 18.49
N TRP A 156 5.89 -20.69 17.71
CA TRP A 156 6.75 -20.26 16.61
C TRP A 156 8.17 -19.94 17.09
N VAL A 157 8.32 -19.17 18.18
CA VAL A 157 9.63 -18.84 18.78
C VAL A 157 10.38 -20.12 19.15
N SER A 158 9.69 -21.07 19.80
CA SER A 158 10.29 -22.35 20.18
C SER A 158 10.76 -23.15 18.97
N CYS A 159 9.98 -23.18 17.89
CA CYS A 159 10.35 -23.81 16.63
C CYS A 159 11.57 -23.15 15.97
N MET A 160 11.59 -21.81 15.90
CA MET A 160 12.73 -21.08 15.34
C MET A 160 14.02 -21.37 16.12
N LYS A 161 13.94 -21.40 17.44
CA LYS A 161 15.07 -21.75 18.31
C LYS A 161 15.58 -23.16 18.08
N GLN A 162 14.69 -24.14 17.91
CA GLN A 162 15.07 -25.52 17.56
C GLN A 162 15.79 -25.62 16.22
N LYS A 163 15.47 -24.72 15.27
CA LYS A 163 16.14 -24.60 13.97
C LYS A 163 17.40 -23.72 14.02
N GLY A 164 17.84 -23.27 15.21
CA GLY A 164 19.07 -22.50 15.40
C GLY A 164 18.91 -20.98 15.30
N TYR A 165 17.68 -20.47 15.23
CA TYR A 165 17.39 -19.05 15.07
C TYR A 165 16.79 -18.45 16.35
N GLU A 166 17.53 -17.57 17.01
CA GLU A 166 17.02 -16.80 18.15
C GLU A 166 16.14 -15.65 17.64
N ARG A 167 14.83 -15.79 17.83
CA ARG A 167 13.80 -14.85 17.37
C ARG A 167 12.86 -14.54 18.52
N SER A 168 12.42 -13.29 18.64
CA SER A 168 11.51 -12.86 19.70
C SER A 168 10.06 -12.76 19.21
N HIS A 169 9.86 -12.47 17.93
CA HIS A 169 8.54 -12.26 17.36
C HIS A 169 8.57 -12.35 15.81
N PRO A 170 7.53 -12.90 15.15
CA PRO A 170 7.48 -13.01 13.68
C PRO A 170 7.50 -11.66 12.94
N LEU A 171 7.12 -10.58 13.63
CA LEU A 171 7.13 -9.20 13.15
C LEU A 171 8.21 -8.32 13.81
N GLU A 172 9.24 -8.92 14.42
CA GLU A 172 10.35 -8.12 14.93
C GLU A 172 11.15 -7.46 13.80
N ASP A 173 11.86 -6.39 14.14
CA ASP A 173 12.69 -5.66 13.21
C ASP A 173 13.88 -6.51 12.75
N LEU A 174 13.80 -7.00 11.51
CA LEU A 174 14.82 -7.84 10.88
C LEU A 174 16.18 -7.13 10.78
N GLY A 175 16.20 -5.79 10.68
CA GLY A 175 17.43 -5.01 10.65
C GLY A 175 18.25 -5.14 11.94
N LYS A 176 17.58 -5.28 13.09
CA LYS A 176 18.24 -5.54 14.39
C LYS A 176 18.87 -6.93 14.47
N LEU A 177 18.50 -7.83 13.57
CA LEU A 177 19.07 -9.17 13.43
C LEU A 177 20.17 -9.24 12.35
N GLY A 178 20.55 -8.10 11.76
CA GLY A 178 21.52 -8.03 10.68
C GLY A 178 20.97 -8.49 9.31
N LEU A 179 19.66 -8.64 9.18
CA LEU A 179 18.98 -8.99 7.94
C LEU A 179 18.50 -7.70 7.27
N SER A 180 18.75 -7.57 5.97
CA SER A 180 18.30 -6.41 5.20
C SER A 180 17.45 -6.87 4.01
N PRO A 181 16.12 -6.98 4.19
CA PRO A 181 15.20 -7.36 3.12
C PRO A 181 15.15 -6.36 1.94
N SER A 182 15.82 -5.20 2.09
CA SER A 182 15.98 -4.18 1.06
C SER A 182 17.38 -4.18 0.43
N ALA A 183 18.25 -5.13 0.80
CA ALA A 183 19.57 -5.25 0.17
C ALA A 183 19.43 -5.69 -1.31
N PRO A 184 20.40 -5.36 -2.19
CA PRO A 184 20.30 -5.72 -3.60
C PRO A 184 20.31 -7.23 -3.89
N THR A 185 20.87 -8.02 -2.97
CA THR A 185 21.01 -9.48 -3.12
C THR A 185 20.58 -10.19 -1.85
N VAL A 186 19.88 -11.31 -2.03
CA VAL A 186 19.50 -12.21 -0.94
C VAL A 186 20.64 -13.18 -0.62
N GLY A 187 20.94 -13.36 0.67
CA GLY A 187 21.94 -14.32 1.15
C GLY A 187 21.37 -15.72 1.34
N SER A 188 22.19 -16.77 1.21
CA SER A 188 21.77 -18.16 1.46
C SER A 188 21.29 -18.40 2.88
N GLU A 189 21.91 -17.76 3.87
CA GLU A 189 21.49 -17.85 5.28
C GLU A 189 20.13 -17.17 5.51
N GLU A 190 19.91 -16.03 4.86
CA GLU A 190 18.63 -15.34 4.90
C GLU A 190 17.50 -16.22 4.34
N ILE A 191 17.75 -16.91 3.21
CA ILE A 191 16.80 -17.87 2.63
C ILE A 191 16.52 -19.01 3.59
N ALA A 192 17.56 -19.60 4.19
CA ALA A 192 17.39 -20.70 5.14
C ALA A 192 16.53 -20.28 6.34
N GLN A 193 16.76 -19.07 6.86
CA GLN A 193 15.99 -18.52 7.97
C GLN A 193 14.55 -18.18 7.58
N ALA A 194 14.32 -17.63 6.38
CA ALA A 194 12.98 -17.34 5.87
C ALA A 194 12.16 -18.62 5.65
N VAL A 195 12.79 -19.68 5.14
CA VAL A 195 12.18 -21.01 5.00
C VAL A 195 11.84 -21.60 6.37
N ALA A 196 12.74 -21.47 7.34
CA ALA A 196 12.49 -21.87 8.72
C ALA A 196 11.30 -21.11 9.34
N ASP A 197 11.22 -19.79 9.13
CA ASP A 197 10.12 -18.95 9.60
C ASP A 197 8.77 -19.43 9.05
N VAL A 198 8.65 -19.58 7.72
CA VAL A 198 7.40 -20.05 7.10
C VAL A 198 7.02 -21.46 7.58
N SER A 199 7.98 -22.38 7.70
CA SER A 199 7.75 -23.72 8.25
C SER A 199 7.22 -23.66 9.69
N CYS A 200 7.87 -22.86 10.56
CA CYS A 200 7.48 -22.71 11.95
C CYS A 200 6.11 -22.05 12.10
N LYS A 201 5.72 -21.15 11.18
CA LYS A 201 4.36 -20.58 11.13
C LYS A 201 3.33 -21.63 10.78
N GLY A 202 3.67 -22.57 9.89
CA GLY A 202 2.85 -23.75 9.59
C GLY A 202 2.69 -24.67 10.81
N GLU A 203 3.80 -25.01 11.47
CA GLU A 203 3.79 -25.90 12.65
C GLU A 203 3.01 -25.34 13.85
N SER A 204 3.09 -24.02 14.07
CA SER A 204 2.37 -23.32 15.14
C SER A 204 0.93 -22.94 14.78
N GLY A 205 0.53 -23.05 13.50
CA GLY A 205 -0.75 -22.54 13.02
C GLY A 205 -0.92 -21.03 13.16
N LEU A 206 0.19 -20.29 13.36
CA LEU A 206 0.19 -18.88 13.77
C LEU A 206 -0.71 -18.00 12.89
N ILE A 207 -0.56 -18.11 11.57
CA ILE A 207 -1.27 -17.26 10.61
C ILE A 207 -2.78 -17.45 10.74
N GLY A 208 -3.24 -18.70 10.83
CA GLY A 208 -4.66 -19.01 10.94
C GLY A 208 -5.26 -18.51 12.25
N VAL A 209 -4.56 -18.74 13.37
CA VAL A 209 -4.99 -18.26 14.70
C VAL A 209 -5.08 -16.73 14.71
N TRP A 210 -4.03 -16.04 14.23
CA TRP A 210 -4.00 -14.59 14.22
C TRP A 210 -5.07 -13.99 13.31
N ASN A 211 -5.20 -14.51 12.08
CA ASN A 211 -6.23 -14.08 11.14
C ASN A 211 -7.65 -14.22 11.71
N ALA A 212 -7.94 -15.33 12.39
CA ALA A 212 -9.24 -15.55 13.00
C ALA A 212 -9.53 -14.53 14.12
N GLN A 213 -8.56 -14.27 15.00
CA GLN A 213 -8.72 -13.31 16.10
C GLN A 213 -8.85 -11.87 15.60
N GLU A 214 -8.03 -11.47 14.63
CA GLU A 214 -8.14 -10.13 14.02
C GLU A 214 -9.46 -9.99 13.26
N SER A 215 -9.89 -11.00 12.48
CA SER A 215 -11.17 -10.97 11.76
C SER A 215 -12.36 -10.83 12.72
N ALA A 216 -12.41 -11.60 13.81
CA ALA A 216 -13.46 -11.47 14.82
C ALA A 216 -13.47 -10.06 15.46
N GLY A 217 -12.30 -9.48 15.72
CA GLY A 217 -12.17 -8.10 16.19
C GLY A 217 -12.69 -7.08 15.17
N GLN A 218 -12.37 -7.28 13.89
CA GLN A 218 -12.83 -6.42 12.81
C GLN A 218 -14.36 -6.46 12.67
N GLU A 219 -14.97 -7.65 12.71
CA GLU A 219 -16.43 -7.77 12.67
C GLU A 219 -17.12 -7.02 13.81
N LYS A 220 -16.58 -7.13 15.02
CA LYS A 220 -17.09 -6.42 16.20
C LYS A 220 -16.95 -4.91 16.02
N ALA A 221 -15.79 -4.44 15.56
CA ALA A 221 -15.53 -3.03 15.36
C ALA A 221 -16.38 -2.43 14.23
N ILE A 222 -16.60 -3.19 13.15
CA ILE A 222 -17.51 -2.80 12.05
C ILE A 222 -18.93 -2.65 12.57
N LYS A 223 -19.44 -3.62 13.34
CA LYS A 223 -20.78 -3.54 13.96
C LYS A 223 -20.91 -2.32 14.87
N GLY A 224 -19.87 -2.00 15.64
CA GLY A 224 -19.84 -0.82 16.52
C GLY A 224 -19.79 0.53 15.78
N ASN A 225 -19.28 0.56 14.54
CA ASN A 225 -19.07 1.78 13.75
C ASN A 225 -19.88 1.81 12.44
N ALA A 226 -20.91 0.97 12.32
CA ALA A 226 -21.53 0.62 11.04
C ALA A 226 -21.96 1.85 10.20
N ALA A 227 -22.62 2.83 10.82
CA ALA A 227 -23.06 4.03 10.10
C ALA A 227 -21.89 4.87 9.55
N LYS A 228 -20.82 5.03 10.33
CA LYS A 228 -19.65 5.82 9.94
C LYS A 228 -18.90 5.13 8.81
N LEU A 229 -18.61 3.84 8.97
CA LEU A 229 -17.89 3.06 7.97
C LEU A 229 -18.71 2.87 6.68
N ALA A 230 -20.03 2.69 6.77
CA ALA A 230 -20.89 2.59 5.58
C ALA A 230 -20.90 3.89 4.76
N LYS A 231 -20.96 5.05 5.43
CA LYS A 231 -20.86 6.36 4.76
C LYS A 231 -19.52 6.49 4.05
N GLU A 232 -18.44 6.17 4.74
CA GLU A 232 -17.08 6.25 4.21
C GLU A 232 -16.88 5.31 3.00
N LYS A 233 -17.31 4.05 3.13
CA LYS A 233 -17.30 3.08 2.01
C LYS A 233 -18.07 3.61 0.81
N SER A 234 -19.25 4.20 1.02
CA SER A 234 -20.04 4.79 -0.09
C SER A 234 -19.31 5.92 -0.80
N VAL A 235 -18.56 6.76 -0.08
CA VAL A 235 -17.74 7.82 -0.67
C VAL A 235 -16.59 7.22 -1.49
N LYS A 236 -15.87 6.25 -0.93
CA LYS A 236 -14.81 5.52 -1.66
C LYS A 236 -15.37 4.89 -2.94
N ASP A 237 -16.45 4.12 -2.84
CA ASP A 237 -17.03 3.38 -3.98
C ASP A 237 -17.44 4.33 -5.12
N LYS A 238 -18.00 5.51 -4.79
CA LYS A 238 -18.32 6.55 -5.78
C LYS A 238 -17.09 7.11 -6.47
N ASN A 239 -16.02 7.37 -5.72
CA ASN A 239 -14.75 7.86 -6.28
C ASN A 239 -14.12 6.80 -7.20
N THR A 240 -14.12 5.53 -6.77
CA THR A 240 -13.64 4.40 -7.57
C THR A 240 -14.45 4.25 -8.86
N ALA A 241 -15.77 4.34 -8.81
CA ALA A 241 -16.61 4.25 -10.01
C ALA A 241 -16.30 5.35 -11.03
N LYS A 242 -16.10 6.59 -10.56
CA LYS A 242 -15.70 7.72 -11.41
C LYS A 242 -14.35 7.47 -12.10
N VAL A 243 -13.40 6.92 -11.35
CA VAL A 243 -12.06 6.57 -11.87
C VAL A 243 -12.12 5.48 -12.92
N ARG A 244 -12.88 4.41 -12.68
CA ARG A 244 -13.03 3.32 -13.67
C ARG A 244 -13.58 3.82 -14.99
N GLN A 245 -14.61 4.66 -14.95
CA GLN A 245 -15.18 5.27 -16.16
C GLN A 245 -14.16 6.12 -16.91
N ALA A 246 -13.34 6.90 -16.21
CA ALA A 246 -12.30 7.71 -16.83
C ALA A 246 -11.20 6.83 -17.46
N TYR A 247 -10.79 5.77 -16.77
CA TYR A 247 -9.80 4.82 -17.27
C TYR A 247 -10.30 4.07 -18.52
N GLU A 248 -11.52 3.52 -18.47
CA GLU A 248 -12.15 2.83 -19.60
C GLU A 248 -12.31 3.74 -20.83
N ALA A 249 -12.58 5.02 -20.65
CA ALA A 249 -12.66 5.99 -21.74
C ALA A 249 -11.29 6.36 -22.33
N ALA A 250 -10.20 6.19 -21.59
CA ALA A 250 -8.84 6.50 -22.04
C ALA A 250 -8.17 5.33 -22.80
N VAL A 251 -8.60 4.09 -22.54
CA VAL A 251 -8.05 2.88 -23.16
C VAL A 251 -8.84 2.38 -24.37
N ASN A 252 -10.03 2.93 -24.64
CA ASN A 252 -10.86 2.66 -25.82
C ASN A 252 -10.79 3.81 -26.82
#